data_AF-A0A537HH96-F1
#
_entry.id   AF-A0A537HH96-F1
#
_cell.length_a   1.000
_cell.length_b   1.000
_cell.length_c   1.000
_cell.angle_alpha   90.00
_cell.angle_beta   90.00
_cell.angle_gamma   90.00
#
_symmetry.space_group_name_H-M   'P 1'
#
loop_
_entity.id
_entity.type
_entity.pdbx_description
1 polymer ?
#
loop_
_entity_poly.entity_id
_entity_poly.type
_entity_poly.pdbx_seq_one_letter_code
_entity_poly.pdbx_strand_id
1 'polypeptide(L)'
;MIDPSNLFILITILVTAILSARLLSPHIARVFTLAPSRLDKILNPVEREIYRLVGVDPARGMNWKEYFLAALIVNIFQMAIAFVIFSFQGVLPLNPQGFPGLS
;
A
#
# COMPACT_ATOMS: atom_id res chain seq x y z
N MET A 1 -10.94 3.94 -36.15
CA MET A 1 -12.34 4.08 -35.73
C MET A 1 -12.40 3.47 -34.33
N ILE A 2 -12.68 4.24 -33.27
CA ILE A 2 -12.76 3.64 -31.92
C ILE A 2 -14.02 2.77 -31.89
N ASP A 3 -13.86 1.47 -31.65
CA ASP A 3 -14.99 0.55 -31.55
C ASP A 3 -15.92 1.00 -30.41
N PRO A 4 -17.26 1.00 -30.61
CA PRO A 4 -18.22 1.38 -29.58
C PRO A 4 -18.06 0.63 -28.25
N SER A 5 -17.54 -0.60 -28.29
CA SER A 5 -17.21 -1.40 -27.10
C SER A 5 -16.07 -0.81 -26.27
N ASN A 6 -15.00 -0.33 -26.90
CA ASN A 6 -13.86 0.29 -26.22
C ASN A 6 -14.26 1.61 -25.55
N LEU A 7 -15.17 2.36 -26.18
CA LEU A 7 -15.72 3.58 -25.59
C LEU A 7 -16.54 3.28 -24.33
N PHE A 8 -17.37 2.23 -24.35
CA PHE A 8 -18.15 1.80 -23.19
C PHE A 8 -17.26 1.34 -22.03
N ILE A 9 -16.21 0.55 -22.31
CA ILE A 9 -15.23 0.13 -21.30
C ILE A 9 -14.54 1.34 -20.66
N LEU A 10 -14.09 2.29 -21.48
CA LEU A 10 -13.43 3.51 -20.99
C LEU A 10 -14.34 4.30 -20.05
N ILE A 11 -15.60 4.52 -20.45
CA ILE A 11 -16.58 5.23 -19.61
C ILE A 11 -16.80 4.48 -18.29
N THR A 12 -16.93 3.17 -18.34
CA THR A 12 -17.15 2.34 -17.14
C THR A 12 -15.99 2.44 -16.16
N ILE A 13 -14.75 2.37 -16.66
CA ILE A 13 -13.54 2.52 -15.84
C ILE A 13 -13.49 3.91 -15.22
N LEU A 14 -13.73 4.96 -16.01
CA LEU A 14 -13.67 6.34 -15.54
C LEU A 14 -14.73 6.62 -14.47
N VAL A 15 -15.98 6.18 -14.69
CA VAL A 15 -17.07 6.33 -13.72
C VAL A 15 -16.72 5.59 -12.43
N THR A 16 -16.25 4.36 -12.52
CA THR A 16 -15.88 3.56 -11.34
C THR A 16 -14.72 4.20 -10.57
N ALA A 17 -13.70 4.70 -11.26
CA ALA A 17 -12.58 5.39 -10.66
C ALA A 17 -13.02 6.68 -9.94
N ILE A 18 -13.88 7.48 -10.56
CA ILE A 18 -14.39 8.74 -9.96
C ILE A 18 -15.27 8.44 -8.74
N LEU A 19 -16.15 7.45 -8.82
CA LEU A 19 -16.98 7.04 -7.69
C LEU A 19 -16.11 6.56 -6.50
N SER A 20 -15.09 5.74 -6.78
CA SER A 20 -14.16 5.25 -5.76
C SER A 20 -13.34 6.38 -5.15
N ALA A 21 -12.82 7.28 -5.98
CA ALA A 21 -12.06 8.45 -5.52
C ALA A 21 -12.94 9.36 -4.63
N ARG A 22 -14.19 9.60 -5.01
CA ARG A 22 -15.13 10.40 -4.21
C ARG A 22 -15.45 9.74 -2.87
N LEU A 23 -15.55 8.42 -2.84
CA LEU A 23 -15.82 7.67 -1.61
C LEU A 23 -14.62 7.68 -0.65
N LEU A 24 -13.40 7.51 -1.17
CA LEU A 24 -12.17 7.37 -0.37
C LEU A 24 -11.55 8.72 0.02
N SER A 25 -11.65 9.72 -0.84
CA SER A 25 -11.00 11.05 -0.65
C SER A 25 -11.32 11.70 0.71
N PRO A 26 -12.58 11.74 1.20
CA PRO A 26 -12.89 12.34 2.50
C PRO A 26 -12.24 11.62 3.68
N HIS A 27 -11.97 10.32 3.56
CA HIS A 27 -11.28 9.57 4.61
C HIS A 27 -9.79 9.87 4.60
N ILE A 28 -9.15 9.80 3.42
CA ILE A 28 -7.74 10.15 3.23
C ILE A 28 -7.48 11.58 3.74
N ALA A 29 -8.32 12.55 3.34
CA ALA A 29 -8.21 13.93 3.80
C ALA A 29 -8.27 14.06 5.33
N ARG A 30 -9.16 13.30 6.01
CA ARG A 30 -9.26 13.30 7.47
C ARG A 30 -8.03 12.71 8.14
N VAL A 31 -7.44 11.67 7.59
CA VAL A 31 -6.19 11.07 8.10
C VAL A 31 -5.04 12.09 7.99
N PHE A 32 -4.91 12.77 6.86
CA PHE A 32 -3.87 13.79 6.67
C PHE A 32 -4.06 15.04 7.53
N THR A 33 -5.30 15.41 7.88
CA THR A 33 -5.59 16.54 8.78
C THR A 33 -5.67 16.16 10.25
N LEU A 34 -5.45 14.88 10.60
CA LEU A 34 -5.62 14.33 11.95
C LEU A 34 -7.03 14.61 12.53
N ALA A 35 -8.03 14.75 11.65
CA ALA A 35 -9.40 15.03 12.05
C ALA A 35 -10.10 13.75 12.53
N PRO A 36 -10.90 13.82 13.61
CA PRO A 36 -11.53 12.65 14.19
C PRO A 36 -12.47 11.96 13.19
N SER A 37 -12.31 10.66 13.05
CA SER A 37 -13.08 9.81 12.15
C SER A 37 -13.77 8.68 12.94
N ARG A 38 -14.88 8.16 12.41
CA ARG A 38 -15.65 7.08 13.07
C ARG A 38 -14.84 5.77 13.17
N LEU A 39 -13.89 5.57 12.24
CA LEU A 39 -13.04 4.39 12.20
C LEU A 39 -11.97 4.40 13.30
N ASP A 40 -11.60 5.58 13.80
CA ASP A 40 -10.56 5.77 14.81
C ASP A 40 -10.89 5.05 16.11
N LYS A 41 -12.17 4.86 16.45
CA LYS A 41 -12.58 4.09 17.63
C LYS A 41 -12.10 2.64 17.59
N ILE A 42 -11.95 2.06 16.40
CA ILE A 42 -11.51 0.67 16.19
C ILE A 42 -10.04 0.63 15.79
N LEU A 43 -9.60 1.58 14.95
CA LEU A 43 -8.23 1.60 14.42
C LEU A 43 -7.20 2.12 15.44
N ASN A 44 -7.52 3.16 16.22
CA ASN A 44 -6.57 3.73 17.19
C ASN A 44 -6.01 2.72 18.21
N PRO A 45 -6.80 1.81 18.82
CA PRO A 45 -6.21 0.81 19.71
C PRO A 45 -5.27 -0.14 18.95
N VAL A 46 -5.63 -0.58 17.75
CA VAL A 46 -4.78 -1.46 16.93
C VAL A 46 -3.48 -0.75 16.51
N GLU A 47 -3.58 0.49 16.04
CA GLU A 47 -2.43 1.32 15.67
C GLU A 47 -1.49 1.54 16.85
N ARG A 48 -2.04 1.86 18.03
CA ARG A 48 -1.24 2.03 19.24
C ARG A 48 -0.46 0.77 19.61
N GLU A 49 -1.09 -0.40 19.51
CA GLU A 49 -0.41 -1.67 19.80
C GLU A 49 0.69 -1.95 18.77
N ILE A 50 0.44 -1.70 17.48
CA ILE A 50 1.45 -1.85 16.41
C ILE A 50 2.62 -0.88 16.64
N TYR A 51 2.35 0.41 16.89
CA TYR A 51 3.39 1.40 17.17
C TYR A 51 4.22 1.02 18.39
N ARG A 52 3.58 0.48 19.45
CA ARG A 52 4.29 -0.01 20.63
C ARG A 52 5.17 -1.23 20.32
N LEU A 53 4.70 -2.17 19.50
CA LEU A 53 5.47 -3.36 19.11
C LEU A 53 6.66 -3.03 18.22
N VAL A 54 6.50 -2.07 17.30
CA VAL A 54 7.57 -1.64 16.37
C VAL A 54 8.48 -0.58 17.02
N GLY A 55 8.07 0.01 18.14
CA GLY A 55 8.83 1.06 18.85
C GLY A 55 8.81 2.41 18.12
N VAL A 56 7.75 2.70 17.37
CA VAL A 56 7.60 3.93 16.58
C VAL A 56 6.77 4.94 17.37
N ASP A 57 7.25 6.19 17.45
CA ASP A 57 6.46 7.30 17.99
C ASP A 57 5.76 8.05 16.85
N PRO A 58 4.43 7.93 16.71
CA PRO A 58 3.68 8.62 15.65
C PRO A 58 3.59 10.15 15.86
N ALA A 59 3.89 10.66 17.06
CA ALA A 59 3.88 12.10 17.33
C ALA A 59 5.15 12.80 16.82
N ARG A 60 6.21 12.04 16.53
CA ARG A 60 7.45 12.58 15.99
C ARG A 60 7.34 12.81 14.48
N GLY A 61 7.35 14.07 14.07
CA GLY A 61 7.47 14.44 12.65
C GLY A 61 8.82 14.03 12.06
N MET A 62 8.82 13.69 10.77
CA MET A 62 10.05 13.44 9.99
C MET A 62 10.37 14.67 9.14
N ASN A 63 11.64 15.09 9.12
CA ASN A 63 12.11 16.06 8.13
C ASN A 63 12.23 15.39 6.74
N TRP A 64 12.33 16.18 5.67
CA TRP A 64 12.37 15.67 4.29
C TRP A 64 13.49 14.64 4.05
N LYS A 65 14.67 14.84 4.66
CA LYS A 65 15.81 13.92 4.57
C LYS A 65 15.52 12.60 5.26
N GLU A 66 14.93 12.65 6.46
CA GLU A 66 14.57 11.45 7.23
C GLU A 66 13.50 10.65 6.49
N TYR A 67 12.48 11.33 5.97
CA TYR A 67 11.42 10.71 5.17
C TYR A 67 11.98 10.06 3.90
N PHE A 68 12.82 10.77 3.14
CA PHE A 68 13.44 10.23 1.93
C PHE A 68 14.29 9.01 2.23
N LEU A 69 15.12 9.07 3.27
CA LEU A 69 15.98 7.96 3.65
C LEU A 69 15.17 6.75 4.14
N ALA A 70 14.14 6.98 4.96
CA ALA A 70 13.24 5.94 5.42
C ALA A 70 12.54 5.25 4.25
N ALA A 71 11.97 6.03 3.32
CA ALA A 71 11.33 5.51 2.12
C ALA A 71 12.32 4.72 1.25
N LEU A 72 13.55 5.21 1.08
CA LEU A 72 14.58 4.54 0.29
C LEU A 72 14.98 3.20 0.91
N ILE A 73 15.27 3.17 2.21
CA ILE A 73 15.66 1.95 2.94
C ILE A 73 14.54 0.91 2.85
N VAL A 74 13.29 1.32 3.10
CA VAL A 74 12.14 0.42 3.03
C VAL A 74 11.96 -0.17 1.62
N ASN A 75 12.13 0.63 0.57
CA ASN A 75 12.04 0.14 -0.81
C ASN A 75 13.17 -0.84 -1.15
N ILE A 76 14.42 -0.53 -0.79
CA ILE A 76 15.55 -1.43 -1.00
C ILE A 76 15.35 -2.74 -0.25
N PHE A 77 14.85 -2.68 0.99
CA PHE A 77 14.54 -3.85 1.79
C PHE A 77 13.43 -4.71 1.15
N GLN A 78 12.34 -4.09 0.69
CA GLN A 78 11.27 -4.80 -0.04
C GLN A 78 11.78 -5.45 -1.32
N MET A 79 12.62 -4.74 -2.08
CA MET A 79 13.25 -5.25 -3.29
C MET A 79 14.14 -6.45 -2.98
N ALA A 80 14.95 -6.39 -1.92
CA ALA A 80 15.80 -7.50 -1.50
C ALA A 80 14.97 -8.73 -1.10
N ILE A 81 13.88 -8.54 -0.34
CA ILE A 81 12.96 -9.62 0.02
C ILE A 81 12.35 -10.24 -1.24
N ALA A 82 11.82 -9.42 -2.15
CA ALA A 82 11.21 -9.89 -3.39
C ALA A 82 12.22 -10.66 -4.25
N PHE A 83 13.45 -10.16 -4.37
CA PHE A 83 14.54 -10.82 -5.08
C PHE A 83 14.82 -12.21 -4.50
N VAL A 84 14.98 -12.33 -3.18
CA VAL A 84 15.16 -13.62 -2.50
C VAL A 84 13.98 -14.55 -2.78
N ILE A 85 12.75 -14.08 -2.65
CA ILE A 85 11.56 -14.92 -2.90
C ILE A 85 11.57 -15.44 -4.34
N PHE A 86 11.83 -14.60 -5.33
CA PHE A 86 11.81 -15.01 -6.74
C PHE A 86 13.01 -15.88 -7.13
N SER A 87 14.20 -15.61 -6.60
CA SER A 87 15.37 -16.48 -6.82
C SER A 87 15.21 -17.85 -6.19
N PHE A 88 14.51 -17.95 -5.05
CA PHE A 88 14.30 -19.20 -4.33
C PHE A 88 12.87 -19.78 -4.49
N GLN A 89 12.07 -19.28 -5.42
CA GLN A 89 10.67 -19.74 -5.58
C GLN A 89 10.56 -21.25 -5.83
N GLY A 90 11.60 -21.86 -6.43
CA GLY A 90 11.66 -23.30 -6.67
C GLY A 90 11.74 -24.17 -5.43
N VAL A 91 12.20 -23.65 -4.28
CA VAL A 91 12.30 -24.41 -3.02
C VAL A 91 11.23 -24.01 -2.00
N LEU A 92 10.43 -22.97 -2.28
CA LEU A 92 9.38 -22.51 -1.39
C LEU A 92 8.15 -23.43 -1.44
N PRO A 93 7.50 -23.73 -0.30
CA PRO A 93 6.40 -24.71 -0.22
C PRO A 93 5.13 -24.29 -0.97
N LEU A 94 4.98 -23.00 -1.28
CA LEU A 94 3.81 -22.42 -1.96
C LEU A 94 3.97 -22.36 -3.48
N ASN A 95 4.54 -23.42 -4.07
CA ASN A 95 4.79 -23.52 -5.50
C ASN A 95 4.15 -24.79 -6.12
N PRO A 96 2.81 -24.86 -6.21
CA PRO A 96 2.11 -26.05 -6.74
C PRO A 96 2.42 -26.31 -8.22
N GLN A 97 2.84 -25.29 -8.97
CA GLN A 97 3.22 -25.40 -10.38
C GLN A 97 4.70 -25.77 -10.58
N GLY A 98 5.52 -25.74 -9.52
CA GLY A 98 6.92 -26.13 -9.56
C GLY A 98 7.83 -25.19 -10.36
N PHE A 99 7.51 -23.89 -10.43
CA PHE A 99 8.35 -22.93 -11.15
C PHE A 99 9.77 -22.85 -10.58
N PRO A 100 10.83 -22.87 -11.41
CA PRO A 100 12.21 -22.72 -10.93
C PRO A 100 12.48 -21.29 -10.44
N GLY A 101 13.54 -21.11 -9.66
CA GLY A 101 14.09 -19.79 -9.32
C GLY A 101 14.33 -18.92 -10.54
N LEU A 102 14.00 -17.62 -10.47
CA LEU A 102 14.41 -16.66 -11.49
C LEU A 102 15.92 -16.35 -11.35
N SER A 103 16.62 -16.27 -12.49
CA SER A 103 18.04 -15.94 -12.61
C SER A 103 18.30 -14.45 -12.77
#